data_AF-A0A948U8K0-F1
#
_entry.id   AF-A0A948U8K0-F1
#
_cell.length_a   1.000
_cell.length_b   1.000
_cell.length_c   1.000
_cell.angle_alpha   90.00
_cell.angle_beta   90.00
_cell.angle_gamma   90.00
#
_symmetry.space_group_name_H-M   'P 1'
#
loop_
_entity.id
_entity.type
_entity.pdbx_description
1 polymer ?
#
loop_
_entity_poly.entity_id
_entity_poly.type
_entity_poly.pdbx_seq_one_letter_code
_entity_poly.pdbx_strand_id
1 'polypeptide(L)'
;FDGGKVNCLSLNEIVSEKFRAAALRLKIAPRDFYDLDFILRNDFGLADKEVVGLIRKKFEEDKADTDLSKYRVNLGRSDTEIKDMRSQIKEELSEALTPKERENFNLDTALKRINKVMEKVK
;
A
#
# COMPACT_ATOMS: atom_id res chain seq x y z
N PHE A 1 -21.23 22.74 -14.07
CA PHE A 1 -21.41 21.29 -14.24
C PHE A 1 -21.98 20.74 -12.94
N ASP A 2 -23.14 20.09 -12.99
CA ASP A 2 -23.67 19.33 -11.86
C ASP A 2 -23.13 17.90 -11.98
N GLY A 3 -22.00 17.65 -11.30
CA GLY A 3 -21.13 16.49 -11.52
C GLY A 3 -21.67 15.15 -11.03
N GLY A 4 -22.95 15.07 -10.64
CA GLY A 4 -23.56 13.87 -10.10
C GLY A 4 -22.92 13.39 -8.79
N LYS A 5 -23.39 12.24 -8.30
CA LYS A 5 -22.82 11.53 -7.15
C LYS A 5 -22.54 10.09 -7.55
N VAL A 6 -21.36 9.59 -7.20
CA VAL A 6 -20.95 8.20 -7.39
C VAL A 6 -20.78 7.57 -6.02
N ASN A 7 -21.37 6.39 -5.82
CA ASN A 7 -21.17 5.62 -4.61
C ASN A 7 -19.79 4.97 -4.66
N CYS A 8 -18.93 5.34 -3.72
CA CYS A 8 -17.57 4.81 -3.59
C CYS A 8 -17.44 4.05 -2.27
N LEU A 9 -16.46 3.15 -2.22
CA LEU A 9 -15.99 2.61 -0.95
C LEU A 9 -15.46 3.74 -0.05
N SER A 10 -15.50 3.53 1.26
CA SER A 10 -14.85 4.45 2.19
C SER A 10 -13.34 4.44 1.98
N LEU A 11 -12.68 5.53 2.37
CA LEU A 11 -11.23 5.62 2.25
C LEU A 11 -10.53 4.52 3.06
N ASN A 12 -11.01 4.24 4.28
CA ASN A 12 -10.51 3.17 5.14
C ASN A 12 -10.57 1.80 4.44
N GLU A 13 -11.69 1.51 3.76
CA GLU A 13 -11.87 0.26 3.03
C GLU A 13 -10.90 0.15 1.85
N ILE A 14 -10.78 1.21 1.03
CA ILE A 14 -9.87 1.23 -0.13
C ILE A 14 -8.43 1.06 0.33
N VAL A 15 -8.01 1.76 1.38
CA VAL A 15 -6.65 1.65 1.92
C VAL A 15 -6.38 0.25 2.46
N SER A 16 -7.35 -0.38 3.13
CA SER A 16 -7.19 -1.75 3.62
C SER A 16 -6.99 -2.76 2.47
N GLU A 17 -7.71 -2.59 1.35
CA GLU A 17 -7.53 -3.41 0.15
C GLU A 17 -6.18 -3.16 -0.53
N LYS A 18 -5.72 -1.90 -0.59
CA LYS A 18 -4.39 -1.57 -1.12
C LYS A 18 -3.28 -2.20 -0.28
N PHE A 19 -3.43 -2.19 1.04
CA PHE A 19 -2.51 -2.85 1.94
C PHE A 19 -2.49 -4.38 1.72
N ARG A 20 -3.68 -5.00 1.65
CA ARG A 20 -3.84 -6.44 1.34
C ARG A 20 -3.17 -6.80 0.01
N ALA A 21 -3.42 -6.03 -1.05
CA ALA A 21 -2.80 -6.26 -2.35
C ALA A 21 -1.27 -6.14 -2.28
N ALA A 22 -0.74 -5.09 -1.66
CA ALA A 22 0.70 -4.91 -1.51
C ALA A 22 1.36 -6.08 -0.74
N ALA A 23 0.70 -6.57 0.31
CA ALA A 23 1.23 -7.61 1.19
C ALA A 23 1.05 -9.04 0.68
N LEU A 24 -0.07 -9.37 0.04
CA LEU A 24 -0.47 -10.77 -0.18
C LEU A 24 -0.51 -11.25 -1.62
N ARG A 25 -0.64 -10.35 -2.61
CA ARG A 25 -0.75 -10.80 -4.01
C ARG A 25 0.46 -11.62 -4.48
N LEU A 26 0.22 -12.57 -5.37
CA LEU A 26 1.28 -13.44 -5.91
C LEU A 26 2.35 -12.67 -6.69
N LYS A 27 1.92 -11.77 -7.59
CA LYS A 27 2.84 -10.91 -8.34
C LYS A 27 2.84 -9.52 -7.71
N ILE A 28 3.90 -9.21 -6.96
CA ILE A 28 4.16 -7.88 -6.43
C ILE A 28 4.18 -6.85 -7.56
N ALA A 29 3.76 -5.63 -7.28
CA ALA A 29 3.95 -4.55 -8.25
C ALA A 29 3.98 -3.15 -7.62
N PRO A 30 4.63 -2.20 -8.31
CA PRO A 30 5.00 -0.91 -7.76
C PRO A 30 3.82 -0.01 -7.36
N ARG A 31 2.66 -0.16 -8.04
CA ARG A 31 1.50 0.73 -7.87
C ARG A 31 0.91 0.71 -6.47
N ASP A 32 0.85 -0.46 -5.84
CA ASP A 32 0.29 -0.55 -4.48
C ASP A 32 1.21 0.16 -3.47
N PHE A 33 2.53 0.05 -3.65
CA PHE A 33 3.51 0.75 -2.82
C PHE A 33 3.50 2.25 -3.07
N TYR A 34 3.29 2.68 -4.31
CA TYR A 34 3.05 4.08 -4.63
C TYR A 34 1.79 4.62 -3.94
N ASP A 35 0.66 3.90 -4.04
CA ASP A 35 -0.60 4.35 -3.45
C ASP A 35 -0.50 4.45 -1.93
N LEU A 36 0.12 3.45 -1.28
CA LEU A 36 0.39 3.47 0.15
C LEU A 36 1.34 4.61 0.53
N ASP A 37 2.39 4.85 -0.25
CA ASP A 37 3.27 5.99 -0.02
C ASP A 37 2.54 7.33 -0.15
N PHE A 38 1.71 7.46 -1.19
CA PHE A 38 0.95 8.66 -1.48
C PHE A 38 0.01 9.01 -0.34
N ILE A 39 -0.79 8.05 0.16
CA ILE A 39 -1.70 8.32 1.28
C ILE A 39 -0.93 8.69 2.56
N LEU A 40 0.24 8.08 2.80
CA LEU A 40 1.09 8.40 3.96
C LEU A 40 1.72 9.79 3.83
N ARG A 41 2.06 10.24 2.63
CA ARG A 41 2.51 11.63 2.36
C ARG A 41 1.40 12.66 2.55
N ASN A 42 0.14 12.23 2.52
CA ASN A 42 -1.05 13.07 2.73
C ASN A 42 -1.68 12.81 4.11
N ASP A 43 -0.86 12.42 5.10
CA ASP A 43 -1.22 12.30 6.51
C ASP A 43 -2.36 11.31 6.83
N PHE A 44 -2.61 10.32 5.97
CA PHE A 44 -3.58 9.26 6.27
C PHE A 44 -3.11 8.37 7.43
N GLY A 45 -3.98 8.14 8.41
CA GLY A 45 -3.70 7.35 9.61
C GLY A 45 -3.76 5.84 9.38
N LEU A 46 -2.77 5.29 8.65
CA LEU A 46 -2.72 3.84 8.38
C LEU A 46 -2.64 2.98 9.67
N ALA A 47 -2.08 3.52 10.75
CA ALA A 47 -1.99 2.85 12.05
C ALA A 47 -3.24 3.05 12.94
N ASP A 48 -4.29 3.71 12.43
CA ASP A 48 -5.54 3.87 13.15
C ASP A 48 -6.22 2.52 13.38
N LYS A 49 -6.79 2.34 14.58
CA LYS A 49 -7.36 1.05 15.00
C LYS A 49 -8.43 0.53 14.05
N GLU A 50 -9.23 1.42 13.47
CA GLU A 50 -10.27 1.06 12.51
C GLU A 50 -9.66 0.49 11.22
N VAL A 51 -8.68 1.20 10.65
CA VAL A 51 -7.97 0.76 9.43
C VAL A 51 -7.24 -0.56 9.67
N VAL A 52 -6.53 -0.67 10.79
CA VAL A 52 -5.83 -1.90 11.20
C VAL A 52 -6.82 -3.05 11.37
N GLY A 53 -8.00 -2.79 11.95
CA GLY A 53 -9.08 -3.77 12.07
C GLY A 53 -9.57 -4.28 10.72
N LEU A 54 -9.75 -3.37 9.75
CA LEU A 54 -10.11 -3.75 8.37
C LEU A 54 -9.00 -4.57 7.71
N ILE A 55 -7.72 -4.16 7.84
CA ILE A 55 -6.58 -4.92 7.29
C ILE A 55 -6.57 -6.35 7.82
N ARG A 56 -6.78 -6.56 9.12
CA ARG A 56 -6.85 -7.93 9.68
C ARG A 56 -7.99 -8.74 9.07
N LYS A 57 -9.17 -8.13 8.93
CA LYS A 57 -10.32 -8.78 8.29
C LYS A 57 -10.02 -9.15 6.83
N LYS A 58 -9.37 -8.26 6.09
CA LYS A 58 -8.91 -8.50 4.70
C LYS A 58 -7.96 -9.67 4.59
N PHE A 59 -7.08 -9.85 5.58
CA PHE A 59 -6.14 -10.96 5.59
C PHE A 59 -6.83 -12.27 5.97
N GLU A 60 -7.78 -12.21 6.91
CA GLU A 60 -8.61 -13.35 7.28
C GLU A 60 -9.46 -13.85 6.10
N GLU A 61 -10.05 -12.94 5.30
CA GLU A 61 -10.79 -13.25 4.07
C GLU A 61 -9.93 -14.04 3.06
N ASP A 62 -8.63 -13.73 2.98
CA ASP A 62 -7.65 -14.42 2.14
C ASP A 62 -6.99 -15.64 2.83
N LYS A 63 -7.40 -15.98 4.06
CA LYS A 63 -6.77 -17.02 4.91
C LYS A 63 -5.25 -16.78 5.12
N ALA A 64 -4.84 -15.52 5.11
CA ALA A 64 -3.49 -15.08 5.39
C ALA A 64 -3.28 -14.86 6.90
N ASP A 65 -2.03 -14.60 7.28
CA ASP A 65 -1.64 -14.41 8.67
C ASP A 65 -2.10 -13.05 9.19
N THR A 66 -2.98 -13.04 10.21
CA THR A 66 -3.51 -11.80 10.79
C THR A 66 -2.57 -11.16 11.83
N ASP A 67 -1.43 -11.80 12.14
CA ASP A 67 -0.34 -11.19 12.89
C ASP A 67 0.42 -10.19 12.00
N LEU A 68 -0.03 -8.94 12.06
CA LEU A 68 0.54 -7.83 11.29
C LEU A 68 2.01 -7.53 11.64
N SER A 69 2.56 -8.09 12.73
CA SER A 69 3.98 -7.93 13.06
C SER A 69 4.91 -8.49 11.97
N LYS A 70 4.45 -9.51 11.22
CA LYS A 70 5.18 -10.10 10.08
C LYS A 70 5.32 -9.17 8.88
N TYR A 71 4.50 -8.12 8.83
CA TYR A 71 4.42 -7.18 7.72
C TYR A 71 5.13 -5.85 8.04
N ARG A 72 5.87 -5.78 9.15
CA ARG A 72 6.61 -4.58 9.57
C ARG A 72 7.77 -4.21 8.65
N VAL A 73 8.38 -5.21 8.01
CA VAL A 73 9.50 -5.02 7.08
C VAL A 73 9.00 -5.31 5.68
N ASN A 74 8.99 -4.29 4.83
CA ASN A 74 8.64 -4.37 3.41
C ASN A 74 7.29 -5.07 3.16
N LEU A 75 6.34 -4.95 4.09
CA LEU A 75 5.04 -5.63 4.03
C LEU A 75 5.17 -7.16 3.89
N GLY A 76 6.19 -7.75 4.51
CA GLY A 76 6.43 -9.21 4.48
C GLY A 76 7.01 -9.72 3.16
N ARG A 77 7.38 -8.82 2.24
CA ARG A 77 7.97 -9.17 0.94
C ARG A 77 9.45 -9.47 1.06
N SER A 78 9.89 -10.48 0.33
CA SER A 78 11.30 -10.86 0.24
C SER A 78 12.12 -9.83 -0.52
N ASP A 79 13.43 -9.78 -0.26
CA ASP A 79 14.34 -8.88 -0.97
C ASP A 79 14.36 -9.16 -2.49
N THR A 80 14.18 -10.42 -2.89
CA THR A 80 14.04 -10.81 -4.30
C THR A 80 12.79 -10.17 -4.92
N GLU A 81 11.63 -10.26 -4.26
CA GLU A 81 10.41 -9.59 -4.75
C GLU A 81 10.57 -8.08 -4.83
N ILE A 82 11.24 -7.45 -3.86
CA ILE A 82 11.50 -6.00 -3.88
C ILE A 82 12.43 -5.62 -5.05
N LYS A 83 13.46 -6.43 -5.30
CA LYS A 83 14.38 -6.23 -6.43
C LYS A 83 13.66 -6.39 -7.77
N ASP A 84 12.82 -7.41 -7.91
CA ASP A 84 12.03 -7.67 -9.11
C ASP A 84 10.97 -6.60 -9.35
N MET A 85 10.37 -6.06 -8.28
CA MET A 85 9.45 -4.93 -8.38
C MET A 85 10.17 -3.67 -8.87
N ARG A 86 11.41 -3.44 -8.44
CA ARG A 86 12.18 -2.25 -8.84
C ARG A 86 12.37 -2.17 -10.36
N SER A 87 12.61 -3.30 -11.03
CA SER A 87 12.77 -3.31 -12.49
C SER A 87 11.47 -2.98 -13.24
N GLN A 88 10.32 -3.21 -12.60
CA GLN A 88 8.97 -3.00 -13.18
C GLN A 88 8.42 -1.59 -12.96
N ILE A 89 9.06 -0.76 -12.12
CA ILE A 89 8.63 0.62 -11.78
C ILE A 89 8.35 1.45 -13.03
N LYS A 90 9.29 1.45 -13.98
CA LYS A 90 9.20 2.32 -15.15
C LYS A 90 8.00 1.94 -16.01
N GLU A 91 7.78 0.66 -16.25
CA GLU A 91 6.69 0.17 -17.12
C GLU A 91 5.34 0.36 -16.44
N GLU A 92 5.23 0.04 -15.15
CA GLU A 92 3.93 0.06 -14.48
C GLU A 92 3.46 1.42 -13.99
N LEU A 93 4.38 2.33 -13.63
CA LEU A 93 4.02 3.64 -13.09
C LEU A 93 4.03 4.75 -14.13
N SER A 94 4.75 4.60 -15.25
CA SER A 94 4.81 5.64 -16.28
C SER A 94 3.50 5.82 -17.05
N GLU A 95 2.57 4.88 -17.01
CA GLU A 95 1.24 5.09 -17.62
C GLU A 95 0.23 5.64 -16.61
N ALA A 96 0.40 5.34 -15.33
CA ALA A 96 -0.55 5.66 -14.29
C ALA A 96 -0.32 7.03 -13.63
N LEU A 97 0.93 7.52 -13.61
CA LEU A 97 1.30 8.71 -12.84
C LEU A 97 1.45 9.95 -13.71
N THR A 98 1.11 11.10 -13.14
CA THR A 98 1.49 12.41 -13.69
C THR A 98 3.02 12.58 -13.64
N PRO A 99 3.62 13.41 -14.51
CA PRO A 99 5.06 13.65 -14.50
C PRO A 99 5.60 14.04 -13.11
N LYS A 100 4.87 14.92 -12.41
CA LYS A 100 5.20 15.35 -11.05
C LYS A 100 5.23 14.20 -10.05
N GLU A 101 4.24 13.30 -10.09
CA GLU A 101 4.22 12.17 -9.15
C GLU A 101 5.27 11.10 -9.50
N ARG A 102 5.68 10.98 -10.76
CA ARG A 102 6.81 10.11 -11.14
C ARG A 102 8.12 10.60 -10.54
N GLU A 103 8.34 11.91 -10.52
CA GLU A 103 9.53 12.51 -9.90
C GLU A 103 9.51 12.39 -8.37
N ASN A 104 8.32 12.47 -7.76
CA ASN A 104 8.15 12.37 -6.32
C ASN A 104 8.28 10.94 -5.78
N PHE A 105 8.07 9.91 -6.63
CA PHE A 105 8.05 8.54 -6.16
C PHE A 105 9.45 7.90 -6.18
N ASN A 106 9.87 7.45 -5.00
CA ASN A 106 11.08 6.65 -4.82
C ASN A 106 10.75 5.42 -3.96
N LEU A 107 10.93 4.22 -4.52
CA LEU A 107 10.55 2.97 -3.84
C LEU A 107 11.26 2.78 -2.49
N ASP A 108 12.56 3.11 -2.39
CA ASP A 108 13.29 2.98 -1.13
C ASP A 108 12.72 3.88 -0.03
N THR A 109 12.36 5.09 -0.41
CA THR A 109 11.76 6.07 0.50
C THR A 109 10.36 5.63 0.91
N ALA A 110 9.57 5.10 -0.03
CA ALA A 110 8.26 4.53 0.23
C ALA A 110 8.32 3.38 1.23
N LEU A 111 9.19 2.40 0.99
CA LEU A 111 9.39 1.26 1.89
C LEU A 111 9.80 1.70 3.30
N LYS A 112 10.74 2.65 3.42
CA LYS A 112 11.13 3.21 4.73
C LYS A 112 9.96 3.88 5.45
N ARG A 113 9.14 4.65 4.73
CA ARG A 113 7.97 5.33 5.29
C ARG A 113 6.91 4.33 5.76
N ILE A 114 6.63 3.32 4.93
CA ILE A 114 5.71 2.23 5.26
C ILE A 114 6.19 1.46 6.50
N ASN A 115 7.45 1.01 6.52
CA ASN A 115 8.03 0.27 7.65
C ASN A 115 7.90 1.08 8.96
N LYS A 116 8.24 2.38 8.92
CA LYS A 116 8.12 3.29 10.07
C LYS A 116 6.69 3.41 10.60
N VAL A 117 5.69 3.38 9.72
CA VAL A 117 4.29 3.42 10.15
C VAL A 117 3.86 2.08 10.73
N MET A 118 4.31 0.98 10.13
CA MET A 118 4.01 -0.37 10.62
C MET A 118 4.62 -0.68 11.99
N GLU A 119 5.72 -0.02 12.38
CA GLU A 119 6.25 -0.07 13.76
C GLU A 119 5.23 0.38 14.81
N LYS A 120 4.28 1.26 14.43
CA LYS A 120 3.22 1.76 15.32
C LYS A 120 2.01 0.84 15.39
N VAL A 121 1.90 -0.13 14.48
CA VAL A 121 0.81 -1.10 14.43
C VAL A 121 1.04 -2.16 15.50
N LYS A 122 0.09 -2.22 16.44
CA LYS A 122 0.05 -3.19 17.54
C LYS A 122 -0.92 -4.32 17.24
#